data_AF-A0A1W9SXJ0-F1
#
_entry.id   AF-A0A1W9SXJ0-F1
#
_cell.length_a   1.000
_cell.length_b   1.000
_cell.length_c   1.000
_cell.angle_alpha   90.00
_cell.angle_beta   90.00
_cell.angle_gamma   90.00
#
_symmetry.space_group_name_H-M   'P 1'
#
loop_
_entity.id
_entity.type
_entity.pdbx_description
1 polymer ?
#
loop_
_entity_poly.entity_id
_entity_poly.type
_entity_poly.pdbx_seq_one_letter_code
_entity_poly.pdbx_strand_id
1 'polypeptide(L)'
;MILKKFLLPAIFLLSLSFAQAQDSKVKDANPPNNWFHLDADTDGYKGVSSIKAYNELVKGKKTKTVIVAIIDSGIDIEHEDLKDNIWVNEDEKAGNGIDDDKNGYIDDVNGWNFIGNAKGEMINNDNLEVTRLYVKGKKMYEGKTAKDFKGKKLKAFNQYIVVKEDFEKR
;
A
#
# COMPACT_ATOMS: atom_id res chain seq x y z
N MET A 1 1.42 69.41 53.80
CA MET A 1 0.69 70.08 52.71
C MET A 1 1.02 69.36 51.40
N ILE A 2 0.04 68.64 50.85
CA ILE A 2 -0.22 68.44 49.40
C ILE A 2 1.01 68.02 48.56
N LEU A 3 1.11 66.78 48.06
CA LEU A 3 0.42 66.43 46.82
C LEU A 3 0.22 64.91 46.65
N LYS A 4 -1.00 64.60 46.24
CA LYS A 4 -1.62 63.30 46.00
C LYS A 4 -1.16 62.67 44.68
N LYS A 5 -1.21 61.33 44.64
CA LYS A 5 -1.72 60.48 43.55
C LYS A 5 -1.20 60.75 42.13
N PHE A 6 -0.45 59.81 41.55
CA PHE A 6 -0.68 59.27 40.19
C PHE A 6 0.26 58.06 39.98
N LEU A 7 -0.14 56.93 40.55
CA LEU A 7 0.34 55.60 40.16
C LEU A 7 -0.64 55.08 39.08
N LEU A 8 -0.12 54.46 38.02
CA LEU A 8 -0.81 53.87 36.84
C LEU A 8 -1.35 54.91 35.82
N PRO A 9 -0.70 55.04 34.65
CA PRO A 9 -1.22 54.34 33.46
C PRO A 9 -0.13 53.90 32.45
N ALA A 10 1.06 53.47 32.88
CA ALA A 10 2.11 53.03 31.95
C ALA A 10 2.11 51.52 31.66
N ILE A 11 1.46 50.69 32.50
CA ILE A 11 1.51 49.22 32.37
C ILE A 11 0.43 48.66 31.44
N PHE A 12 -0.59 49.45 31.09
CA PHE A 12 -1.68 48.98 30.22
C PHE A 12 -1.40 49.12 28.71
N LEU A 13 -0.34 49.83 28.32
CA LEU A 13 0.05 50.03 26.92
C LEU A 13 1.08 49.02 26.39
N LEU A 14 1.69 48.20 27.27
CA LEU A 14 2.68 47.19 26.86
C LEU A 14 2.11 45.78 26.68
N SER A 15 0.84 45.55 27.02
CA SER A 15 0.19 44.24 26.85
C SER A 15 -0.50 44.05 25.49
N LEU A 16 -0.44 45.03 24.58
CA LEU A 16 -1.18 45.00 23.31
C LEU A 16 -0.39 44.49 22.09
N SER A 17 0.85 44.04 22.26
CA SER A 17 1.70 43.63 21.11
C SER A 17 2.08 42.15 21.05
N PHE A 18 1.54 41.31 21.94
CA PHE A 18 1.65 39.85 21.82
C PHE A 18 0.34 39.21 21.31
N ALA A 19 -0.25 39.81 20.28
CA ALA A 19 -1.03 39.04 19.33
C ALA A 19 -0.08 38.64 18.19
N GLN A 20 0.78 37.65 18.44
CA GLN A 20 1.31 36.90 17.30
C GLN A 20 0.09 36.25 16.65
N ALA A 21 -0.30 36.78 15.50
CA ALA A 21 -1.14 36.04 14.57
C ALA A 21 -0.48 34.68 14.37
N GLN A 22 -1.08 33.62 14.90
CA GLN A 22 -0.82 32.29 14.37
C GLN A 22 -1.30 32.37 12.92
N ASP A 23 -0.36 32.53 12.00
CA ASP A 23 -0.53 32.18 10.60
C ASP A 23 -0.96 30.72 10.58
N SER A 24 -2.26 30.52 10.69
CA SER A 24 -2.90 29.26 10.39
C SER A 24 -2.72 29.16 8.90
N LYS A 25 -1.63 28.53 8.44
CA LYS A 25 -1.49 28.13 7.03
C LYS A 25 -2.82 27.48 6.66
N VAL A 26 -3.64 28.22 5.92
CA VAL A 26 -4.91 27.72 5.41
C VAL A 26 -4.50 26.55 4.54
N LYS A 27 -4.74 25.33 5.01
CA LYS A 27 -4.53 24.15 4.20
C LYS A 27 -5.48 24.31 3.03
N ASP A 28 -4.94 24.41 1.82
CA ASP A 28 -5.72 24.40 0.60
C ASP A 28 -6.78 23.29 0.69
N ALA A 29 -7.98 23.53 0.13
CA ALA A 29 -9.09 22.57 0.21
C ALA A 29 -8.71 21.17 -0.32
N ASN A 30 -7.70 21.11 -1.19
CA ASN A 30 -7.09 19.88 -1.67
C ASN A 30 -5.68 19.71 -1.10
N PRO A 31 -5.30 18.50 -0.65
CA PRO A 31 -3.93 18.22 -0.27
C PRO A 31 -2.99 18.39 -1.48
N PRO A 32 -1.72 18.76 -1.25
CA PRO A 32 -0.72 18.83 -2.32
C PRO A 32 -0.49 17.46 -2.93
N ASN A 33 -0.06 17.41 -4.21
CA ASN A 33 0.12 16.14 -4.94
C ASN A 33 1.06 15.15 -4.23
N ASN A 34 2.03 15.64 -3.45
CA ASN A 34 3.00 14.83 -2.72
C ASN A 34 2.63 14.63 -1.23
N TRP A 35 1.37 14.86 -0.82
CA TRP A 35 0.97 14.81 0.59
C TRP A 35 1.35 13.49 1.28
N PHE A 36 1.38 12.38 0.54
CA PHE A 36 1.72 11.06 1.06
C PHE A 36 3.17 10.97 1.53
N HIS A 37 4.06 11.87 1.09
CA HIS A 37 5.44 11.95 1.55
C HIS A 37 5.64 12.87 2.78
N LEU A 38 4.63 13.66 3.14
CA LEU A 38 4.69 14.68 4.18
C LEU A 38 4.45 14.11 5.58
N ASP A 39 4.79 14.90 6.60
CA ASP A 39 4.72 14.54 8.02
C ASP A 39 3.57 15.25 8.75
N ALA A 40 2.96 14.54 9.70
CA ALA A 40 1.79 15.03 10.41
C ALA A 40 2.09 16.23 11.31
N ASP A 41 3.26 16.25 11.94
CA ASP A 41 3.62 17.27 12.92
C ASP A 41 4.23 18.50 12.25
N THR A 42 5.10 18.30 11.26
CA THR A 42 5.80 19.42 10.60
C THR A 42 5.03 20.03 9.44
N ASP A 43 4.32 19.20 8.66
CA ASP A 43 3.63 19.64 7.46
C ASP A 43 2.10 19.66 7.63
N GLY A 44 1.59 19.00 8.67
CA GLY A 44 0.16 18.90 8.95
C GLY A 44 -0.59 17.88 8.10
N TYR A 45 0.11 17.02 7.34
CA TYR A 45 -0.48 15.99 6.50
C TYR A 45 -0.14 14.60 7.04
N LYS A 46 -1.12 13.68 7.08
CA LYS A 46 -0.93 12.31 7.57
C LYS A 46 -0.28 11.41 6.50
N GLY A 47 0.85 11.82 5.95
CA GLY A 47 1.66 11.00 5.04
C GLY A 47 2.59 10.04 5.79
N VAL A 48 3.49 9.40 5.05
CA VAL A 48 4.46 8.43 5.59
C VAL A 48 5.78 9.09 6.04
N SER A 49 5.84 10.43 6.08
CA SER A 49 7.02 11.19 6.51
C SER A 49 8.32 10.82 5.76
N SER A 50 8.23 10.38 4.50
CA SER A 50 9.41 9.89 3.78
C SER A 50 10.42 10.99 3.48
N ILE A 51 9.98 12.22 3.16
CA ILE A 51 10.90 13.36 2.94
C ILE A 51 11.70 13.66 4.20
N LYS A 52 11.04 13.66 5.36
CA LYS A 52 11.68 13.84 6.68
C LYS A 52 12.68 12.72 6.97
N ALA A 53 12.31 11.46 6.69
CA ALA A 53 13.20 10.32 6.84
C ALA A 53 14.48 10.46 5.97
N TYR A 54 14.34 10.89 4.71
CA TYR A 54 15.47 11.17 3.83
C TYR A 54 16.40 12.25 4.38
N ASN A 55 15.83 13.34 4.91
CA ASN A 55 16.58 14.49 5.39
C ASN A 55 17.25 14.29 6.76
N GLU A 56 16.65 13.49 7.63
CA GLU A 56 17.07 13.38 9.04
C GLU A 56 17.68 12.01 9.38
N LEU A 57 17.11 10.92 8.85
CA LEU A 57 17.47 9.56 9.28
C LEU A 57 18.55 8.94 8.42
N VAL A 58 18.56 9.22 7.11
CA VAL A 58 19.51 8.57 6.16
C VAL A 58 20.50 9.54 5.53
N LYS A 59 20.39 10.83 5.81
CA LYS A 59 21.32 11.84 5.31
C LYS A 59 22.77 11.51 5.71
N GLY A 60 23.64 11.43 4.71
CA GLY A 60 25.06 11.12 4.90
C GLY A 60 25.36 9.65 5.23
N LYS A 61 24.36 8.76 5.24
CA LYS A 61 24.59 7.32 5.41
C LYS A 61 25.02 6.70 4.08
N LYS A 62 25.88 5.68 4.16
CA LYS A 62 26.24 4.87 2.99
C LYS A 62 25.02 4.09 2.51
N THR A 63 24.69 4.23 1.23
CA THR A 63 23.63 3.49 0.58
C THR A 63 24.09 2.07 0.23
N LYS A 64 23.12 1.17 0.12
CA LYS A 64 23.31 -0.17 -0.42
C LYS A 64 22.15 -0.46 -1.36
N THR A 65 22.44 -0.98 -2.53
CA THR A 65 21.42 -1.51 -3.43
C THR A 65 20.81 -2.75 -2.78
N VAL A 66 19.49 -2.81 -2.78
CA VAL A 66 18.72 -3.96 -2.31
C VAL A 66 17.75 -4.38 -3.41
N ILE A 67 17.57 -5.69 -3.56
CA ILE A 67 16.56 -6.23 -4.47
C ILE A 67 15.26 -6.34 -3.69
N VAL A 68 14.18 -5.80 -4.25
CA VAL A 68 12.83 -5.83 -3.66
C VAL A 68 11.90 -6.54 -4.64
N ALA A 69 11.34 -7.68 -4.22
CA ALA A 69 10.36 -8.41 -5.02
C ALA A 69 8.97 -7.77 -4.87
N ILE A 70 8.34 -7.45 -6.01
CA ILE A 70 6.97 -6.93 -6.09
C ILE A 70 6.07 -8.06 -6.59
N ILE A 71 5.12 -8.49 -5.76
CA ILE A 71 4.11 -9.50 -6.11
C ILE A 71 2.78 -8.77 -6.30
N ASP A 72 2.52 -8.39 -7.55
CA ASP A 72 1.34 -7.63 -7.95
C ASP A 72 0.90 -8.09 -9.35
N SER A 73 0.13 -7.25 -10.04
CA SER A 73 -0.34 -7.39 -11.42
C SER A 73 0.76 -7.25 -12.49
N GLY A 74 1.99 -6.97 -12.09
CA GLY A 74 3.14 -6.75 -12.98
C GLY A 74 3.70 -5.33 -12.88
N ILE A 75 4.66 -5.02 -13.74
CA ILE A 75 5.31 -3.70 -13.84
C ILE A 75 5.57 -3.38 -15.31
N ASP A 76 5.42 -2.11 -15.68
CA ASP A 76 5.92 -1.62 -16.96
C ASP A 76 7.44 -1.41 -16.87
N ILE A 77 8.19 -2.37 -17.43
CA ILE A 77 9.65 -2.36 -17.40
C ILE A 77 10.27 -1.25 -18.25
N GLU A 78 9.50 -0.66 -19.18
CA GLU A 78 9.94 0.42 -20.06
C GLU A 78 9.58 1.81 -19.52
N HIS A 79 8.92 1.88 -18.36
CA HIS A 79 8.50 3.14 -17.75
C HIS A 79 9.73 4.03 -17.48
N GLU A 80 9.68 5.28 -17.95
CA GLU A 80 10.85 6.17 -17.99
C GLU A 80 11.50 6.41 -16.62
N ASP A 81 10.71 6.44 -15.55
CA ASP A 81 11.16 6.67 -14.17
C ASP A 81 11.52 5.39 -13.41
N LEU A 82 11.22 4.20 -13.97
CA LEU A 82 11.42 2.91 -13.29
C LEU A 82 12.48 2.03 -13.96
N LYS A 83 12.65 2.12 -15.28
CA LYS A 83 13.54 1.25 -16.08
C LYS A 83 14.95 1.10 -15.52
N ASP A 84 15.51 2.18 -14.95
CA ASP A 84 16.87 2.19 -14.39
C ASP A 84 16.97 1.44 -13.04
N ASN A 85 15.83 1.12 -12.42
CA ASN A 85 15.72 0.40 -11.16
C ASN A 85 15.11 -1.01 -11.32
N ILE A 86 14.77 -1.43 -12.55
CA ILE A 86 14.27 -2.77 -12.80
C ILE A 86 15.39 -3.78 -12.60
N TRP A 87 15.11 -4.82 -11.82
CA TRP A 87 16.05 -5.90 -11.59
C TRP A 87 16.26 -6.73 -12.87
N VAL A 88 17.50 -7.15 -13.11
CA VAL A 88 17.87 -8.03 -14.22
C VAL A 88 18.43 -9.33 -13.64
N ASN A 89 17.89 -10.46 -14.10
CA ASN A 89 18.46 -11.78 -13.84
C ASN A 89 19.72 -11.93 -14.70
N GLU A 90 20.90 -11.74 -14.09
CA GLU A 90 22.19 -11.86 -14.79
C GLU A 90 22.54 -13.30 -15.19
N ASP A 91 21.84 -14.29 -14.60
CA ASP A 91 22.02 -15.70 -14.91
C ASP A 91 21.22 -16.15 -16.16
N GLU A 92 20.36 -15.28 -16.71
CA GLU A 92 19.53 -15.54 -17.90
C GLU A 92 20.07 -14.87 -19.17
N LYS A 93 19.95 -15.53 -20.33
CA LYS A 93 20.21 -14.92 -21.64
C LYS A 93 18.91 -14.61 -22.36
N ALA A 94 18.51 -13.35 -22.30
CA ALA A 94 17.27 -12.85 -22.89
C ALA A 94 16.98 -13.36 -24.32
N GLY A 95 15.85 -14.05 -24.45
CA GLY A 95 15.23 -14.41 -25.73
C GLY A 95 15.82 -15.65 -26.39
N ASN A 96 16.51 -16.50 -25.62
CA ASN A 96 17.05 -17.75 -26.16
C ASN A 96 16.06 -18.93 -26.04
N GLY A 97 14.96 -18.78 -25.30
CA GLY A 97 13.95 -19.82 -25.09
C GLY A 97 14.39 -20.94 -24.16
N ILE A 98 15.42 -20.72 -23.34
CA ILE A 98 16.04 -21.69 -22.42
C ILE A 98 15.95 -21.10 -21.01
N ASP A 99 15.72 -21.97 -20.03
CA ASP A 99 15.93 -21.67 -18.60
C ASP A 99 17.43 -21.89 -18.31
N ASP A 100 18.20 -20.81 -18.35
CA ASP A 100 19.68 -20.83 -18.25
C ASP A 100 20.13 -21.10 -16.81
N ASP A 101 19.42 -20.53 -15.83
CA ASP A 101 19.72 -20.63 -14.40
C ASP A 101 19.11 -21.88 -13.73
N LYS A 102 18.20 -22.57 -14.42
CA LYS A 102 17.49 -23.79 -14.01
C LYS A 102 16.56 -23.57 -12.81
N ASN A 103 15.99 -22.38 -12.70
CA ASN A 103 15.04 -22.03 -11.64
C ASN A 103 13.60 -22.49 -11.93
N GLY A 104 13.32 -22.97 -13.15
CA GLY A 104 12.02 -23.44 -13.62
C GLY A 104 11.24 -22.44 -14.47
N TYR A 105 11.81 -21.28 -14.78
CA TYR A 105 11.20 -20.21 -15.57
C TYR A 105 12.09 -19.89 -16.79
N ILE A 106 11.51 -19.94 -17.98
CA ILE A 106 12.26 -19.70 -19.22
C ILE A 106 12.31 -18.19 -19.48
N ASP A 107 13.51 -17.63 -19.69
CA ASP A 107 13.72 -16.21 -20.02
C ASP A 107 13.14 -15.22 -18.98
N ASP A 108 13.25 -15.50 -17.68
CA ASP A 108 12.71 -14.65 -16.59
C ASP A 108 13.60 -13.43 -16.25
N VAL A 109 14.03 -12.71 -17.29
CA VAL A 109 15.02 -11.63 -17.25
C VAL A 109 14.69 -10.52 -16.26
N ASN A 110 13.41 -10.16 -16.09
CA ASN A 110 12.97 -9.09 -15.17
C ASN A 110 11.94 -9.59 -14.15
N GLY A 111 11.96 -10.89 -13.87
CA GLY A 111 10.97 -11.57 -13.04
C GLY A 111 9.98 -12.37 -13.88
N TRP A 112 8.90 -12.80 -13.23
CA TRP A 112 8.02 -13.84 -13.78
C TRP A 112 6.54 -13.51 -13.65
N ASN A 113 5.77 -13.97 -14.62
CA ASN A 113 4.32 -13.91 -14.62
C ASN A 113 3.70 -15.26 -14.23
N PHE A 114 3.18 -15.34 -13.00
CA PHE A 114 2.58 -16.57 -12.46
C PHE A 114 1.16 -16.87 -12.93
N ILE A 115 0.49 -15.87 -13.50
CA ILE A 115 -0.90 -15.98 -13.96
C ILE A 115 -0.95 -16.24 -15.46
N GLY A 116 0.05 -15.75 -16.20
CA GLY A 116 0.20 -16.02 -17.61
C GLY A 116 1.02 -17.24 -17.93
N ASN A 117 1.34 -17.40 -19.21
CA ASN A 117 2.29 -18.41 -19.67
C ASN A 117 3.53 -17.76 -20.29
N ALA A 118 4.52 -18.58 -20.63
CA ALA A 118 5.78 -18.14 -21.24
C ALA A 118 5.61 -17.40 -22.59
N LYS A 119 4.43 -17.41 -23.19
CA LYS A 119 4.13 -16.63 -24.41
C LYS A 119 3.65 -15.21 -24.10
N GLY A 120 3.62 -14.81 -22.83
CA GLY A 120 3.08 -13.52 -22.39
C GLY A 120 1.55 -13.45 -22.41
N GLU A 121 0.85 -14.57 -22.58
CA GLU A 121 -0.61 -14.61 -22.53
C GLU A 121 -1.06 -14.42 -21.08
N MET A 122 -1.84 -13.37 -20.81
CA MET A 122 -2.39 -13.08 -19.49
C MET A 122 -3.74 -13.78 -19.30
N ILE A 123 -3.93 -14.47 -18.17
CA ILE A 123 -5.27 -14.90 -17.77
C ILE A 123 -5.98 -13.68 -17.15
N ASN A 124 -6.88 -13.06 -17.92
CA ASN A 124 -7.62 -11.87 -17.49
C ASN A 124 -8.67 -12.15 -16.40
N ASN A 125 -9.03 -13.41 -16.19
CA ASN A 125 -10.04 -13.82 -15.21
C ASN A 125 -9.36 -14.62 -14.10
N ASP A 126 -9.21 -13.98 -12.94
CA ASP A 126 -8.62 -14.66 -11.80
C ASP A 126 -9.60 -15.68 -11.19
N ASN A 127 -9.08 -16.80 -10.71
CA ASN A 127 -9.88 -17.78 -9.98
C ASN A 127 -10.04 -17.31 -8.54
N LEU A 128 -11.07 -16.51 -8.30
CA LEU A 128 -11.37 -15.99 -6.98
C LEU A 128 -11.47 -17.09 -5.92
N GLU A 129 -11.05 -16.76 -4.71
CA GLU A 129 -11.12 -17.66 -3.56
C GLU A 129 -12.53 -18.24 -3.33
N VAL A 130 -13.58 -17.48 -3.67
CA VAL A 130 -14.97 -17.94 -3.62
C VAL A 130 -15.20 -19.18 -4.49
N THR A 131 -14.58 -19.26 -5.68
CA THR A 131 -14.67 -20.41 -6.58
C THR A 131 -14.07 -21.65 -5.94
N ARG A 132 -12.89 -21.53 -5.33
CA ARG A 132 -12.21 -22.63 -4.64
C ARG A 132 -13.02 -23.13 -3.44
N LEU A 133 -13.55 -22.20 -2.63
CA LEU A 133 -14.39 -22.53 -1.48
C LEU A 133 -15.71 -23.16 -1.91
N TYR A 134 -16.31 -22.69 -3.00
CA TYR A 134 -17.53 -23.27 -3.57
C TYR A 134 -17.29 -24.70 -4.03
N VAL A 135 -16.29 -24.98 -4.87
CA VAL A 135 -16.00 -26.35 -5.36
C VAL A 135 -15.72 -27.30 -4.19
N LYS A 136 -14.92 -26.85 -3.21
CA LYS A 136 -14.61 -27.64 -2.01
C LYS A 136 -15.86 -27.93 -1.18
N GLY A 137 -16.70 -26.92 -0.94
CA GLY A 137 -17.92 -27.05 -0.17
C GLY A 137 -18.97 -27.90 -0.88
N LYS A 138 -19.14 -27.72 -2.19
CA LYS A 138 -20.05 -28.50 -3.05
C LYS A 138 -19.77 -29.99 -2.90
N LYS A 139 -18.51 -30.42 -3.05
CA LYS A 139 -18.10 -31.82 -2.85
C LYS A 139 -18.50 -32.40 -1.48
N MET A 140 -18.56 -31.58 -0.44
CA MET A 140 -18.85 -32.04 0.93
C MET A 140 -20.32 -31.94 1.34
N TYR A 141 -21.04 -30.97 0.79
CA TYR A 141 -22.30 -30.46 1.34
C TYR A 141 -23.44 -30.38 0.33
N GLU A 142 -23.20 -30.64 -0.95
CA GLU A 142 -24.25 -30.66 -1.97
C GLU A 142 -25.35 -31.67 -1.61
N GLY A 143 -26.61 -31.25 -1.79
CA GLY A 143 -27.80 -32.03 -1.45
C GLY A 143 -28.10 -32.20 0.05
N LYS A 144 -27.27 -31.65 0.94
CA LYS A 144 -27.44 -31.77 2.39
C LYS A 144 -28.07 -30.52 2.99
N THR A 145 -28.60 -30.68 4.20
CA THR A 145 -29.27 -29.63 4.97
C THR A 145 -28.55 -29.37 6.29
N ALA A 146 -28.83 -28.24 6.94
CA ALA A 146 -28.27 -27.92 8.25
C ALA A 146 -28.55 -29.00 9.32
N LYS A 147 -29.63 -29.79 9.16
CA LYS A 147 -30.01 -30.87 10.08
C LYS A 147 -29.01 -32.03 10.07
N ASP A 148 -28.25 -32.20 8.99
CA ASP A 148 -27.30 -33.29 8.80
C ASP A 148 -25.97 -33.07 9.56
N PHE A 149 -25.81 -31.90 10.20
CA PHE A 149 -24.56 -31.49 10.83
C PHE A 149 -24.75 -30.90 12.22
N LYS A 150 -23.72 -31.06 13.05
CA LYS A 150 -23.62 -30.45 14.39
C LYS A 150 -22.22 -29.89 14.61
N GLY A 151 -22.10 -28.96 15.57
CA GLY A 151 -20.82 -28.38 15.99
C GLY A 151 -20.02 -27.78 14.82
N LYS A 152 -18.73 -28.12 14.73
CA LYS A 152 -17.81 -27.58 13.71
C LYS A 152 -18.28 -27.85 12.27
N LYS A 153 -18.91 -29.00 12.00
CA LYS A 153 -19.41 -29.34 10.66
C LYS A 153 -20.61 -28.47 10.26
N LEU A 154 -21.48 -28.11 11.21
CA LEU A 154 -22.59 -27.20 10.94
C LEU A 154 -22.09 -25.79 10.63
N LYS A 155 -21.08 -25.31 11.36
CA LYS A 155 -20.45 -24.02 11.07
C LYS A 155 -19.84 -23.97 9.66
N ALA A 156 -19.13 -25.03 9.27
CA ALA A 156 -18.56 -25.15 7.92
C ALA A 156 -19.63 -25.26 6.82
N PHE A 157 -20.73 -25.98 7.07
CA PHE A 157 -21.88 -26.02 6.16
C PHE A 157 -22.50 -24.63 5.97
N ASN A 158 -22.76 -23.90 7.06
CA ASN A 158 -23.33 -22.55 6.99
C ASN A 158 -22.40 -21.58 6.22
N GLN A 159 -21.08 -21.70 6.41
CA GLN A 159 -20.11 -20.93 5.62
C GLN A 159 -20.17 -21.28 4.13
N TYR A 160 -20.32 -22.56 3.79
CA TYR A 160 -20.52 -22.98 2.41
C TYR A 160 -21.79 -22.40 1.80
N ILE A 161 -22.91 -22.30 2.55
CA ILE A 161 -24.14 -21.68 2.04
C ILE A 161 -23.91 -20.21 1.67
N VAL A 162 -23.19 -19.44 2.51
CA VAL A 162 -22.83 -18.05 2.19
C VAL A 162 -21.95 -17.97 0.94
N VAL A 163 -20.93 -18.84 0.84
CA VAL A 163 -20.05 -18.92 -0.33
C VAL A 163 -20.81 -19.30 -1.59
N LYS A 164 -21.75 -20.25 -1.49
CA LYS A 164 -22.60 -20.68 -2.59
C LYS A 164 -23.45 -19.53 -3.11
N GLU A 165 -24.06 -18.77 -2.20
CA GLU A 165 -24.85 -17.60 -2.56
C GLU A 165 -24.01 -16.49 -3.24
N ASP A 166 -22.81 -16.20 -2.72
CA ASP A 166 -21.90 -15.23 -3.35
C ASP A 166 -21.39 -15.71 -4.71
N PHE A 167 -21.16 -17.00 -4.88
CA PHE A 167 -20.76 -17.59 -6.16
C PHE A 167 -21.89 -17.56 -7.19
N GLU A 168 -23.12 -17.90 -6.81
CA GLU A 168 -24.28 -17.98 -7.71
C GLU A 168 -24.88 -16.61 -8.09
N LYS A 169 -24.55 -15.54 -7.35
CA LYS A 169 -24.96 -14.16 -7.66
C LYS A 169 -24.11 -13.48 -8.73
N ARG A 170 -22.94 -14.04 -9.05
CA ARG A 170 -21.99 -13.52 -10.04
C ARG A 170 -22.29 -14.09 -11.41
#